data_AF-A0A952H4C5-F1
#
_entry.id   AF-A0A952H4C5-F1
#
_cell.length_a   1.000
_cell.length_b   1.000
_cell.length_c   1.000
_cell.angle_alpha   90.00
_cell.angle_beta   90.00
_cell.angle_gamma   90.00
#
_symmetry.space_group_name_H-M   'P 1'
#
loop_
_entity.id
_entity.type
_entity.pdbx_description
1 polymer ?
#
loop_
_entity_poly.entity_id
_entity_poly.type
_entity_poly.pdbx_seq_one_letter_code
_entity_poly.pdbx_strand_id
1 'polypeptide(L)'
;MNSLPRQAAPADMPAATQLLTPQELLAGSQLQHEVEIPAAILRPGQYDDVESSTRHIVRLRPLKVATLALISRAAQDDAALVPLLMIKEALVEPQLGFDEIRNLHAGLVQFLVAAVHRVSGMQADGEAMRAAGDSAIGEAHLRLARHYGWTPSQVAELTPGQMAVYLSALPGLGGPP
;
A
#
# COMPACT_ATOMS: atom_id res chain seq x y z
N MET A 1 -52.10 8.89 -25.55
CA MET A 1 -50.64 9.10 -25.71
C MET A 1 -49.91 7.97 -25.01
N ASN A 2 -49.01 7.33 -25.74
CA ASN A 2 -48.36 6.05 -25.45
C ASN A 2 -47.47 6.11 -24.20
N SER A 3 -47.65 5.13 -23.32
CA SER A 3 -46.73 4.79 -22.22
C SER A 3 -45.40 4.29 -22.80
N LEU A 4 -44.29 4.92 -22.42
CA LEU A 4 -42.94 4.42 -22.67
C LEU A 4 -42.61 3.29 -21.67
N PRO A 5 -42.01 2.17 -22.09
CA PRO A 5 -41.67 1.08 -21.19
C PRO A 5 -40.47 1.44 -20.30
N ARG A 6 -40.54 1.06 -19.01
CA ARG A 6 -39.42 1.08 -18.07
C ARG A 6 -38.27 0.27 -18.66
N GLN A 7 -37.12 0.91 -18.82
CA GLN A 7 -35.85 0.25 -19.14
C GLN A 7 -35.51 -0.72 -17.99
N ALA A 8 -35.54 -2.01 -18.29
CA ALA A 8 -35.13 -3.05 -17.35
C ALA A 8 -33.63 -2.87 -17.04
N ALA A 9 -33.28 -2.92 -15.75
CA ALA A 9 -31.90 -2.97 -15.29
C ALA A 9 -31.17 -4.16 -15.94
N PRO A 10 -29.87 -4.03 -16.28
CA PRO A 10 -29.12 -5.14 -16.86
C PRO A 10 -29.12 -6.31 -15.87
N ALA A 11 -29.60 -7.45 -16.35
CA ALA A 11 -29.59 -8.70 -15.62
C ALA A 11 -28.15 -9.07 -15.25
N ASP A 12 -27.98 -9.52 -14.01
CA ASP A 12 -26.77 -10.08 -13.43
C ASP A 12 -26.30 -11.26 -14.31
N MET A 13 -25.29 -11.04 -15.16
CA MET A 13 -24.77 -12.09 -16.03
C MET A 13 -23.89 -13.04 -15.20
N PRO A 14 -24.13 -14.36 -15.23
CA PRO A 14 -23.32 -15.31 -14.49
C PRO A 14 -21.86 -15.23 -14.98
N ALA A 15 -20.92 -15.09 -14.05
CA ALA A 15 -19.49 -15.07 -14.37
C ALA A 15 -19.10 -16.40 -15.02
N ALA A 16 -18.67 -16.35 -16.28
CA ALA A 16 -18.17 -17.52 -16.99
C ALA A 16 -16.90 -18.05 -16.29
N THR A 17 -16.91 -19.33 -15.92
CA THR A 17 -15.71 -19.99 -15.38
C THR A 17 -14.79 -20.35 -16.54
N GLN A 18 -13.68 -19.63 -16.67
CA GLN A 18 -12.65 -19.88 -17.68
C GLN A 18 -11.40 -20.45 -17.01
N LEU A 19 -10.89 -21.57 -17.52
CA LEU A 19 -9.61 -22.12 -17.10
C LEU A 19 -8.47 -21.28 -17.69
N LEU A 20 -7.52 -20.89 -16.85
CA LEU A 20 -6.34 -20.12 -17.28
C LEU A 20 -5.36 -21.01 -18.05
N THR A 21 -4.85 -20.48 -19.15
CA THR A 21 -3.74 -21.06 -19.91
C THR A 21 -2.40 -20.79 -19.21
N PRO A 22 -1.35 -21.58 -19.51
CA PRO A 22 0.00 -21.29 -19.02
C PRO A 22 0.50 -19.88 -19.40
N GLN A 23 0.15 -19.38 -20.59
CA GLN A 23 0.53 -18.02 -20.99
C GLN A 23 -0.12 -16.96 -20.10
N GLU A 24 -1.40 -17.11 -19.78
CA GLU A 24 -2.12 -16.20 -18.89
C GLU A 24 -1.55 -16.22 -17.48
N LEU A 25 -1.15 -17.39 -16.97
CA LEU A 25 -0.48 -17.51 -15.67
C LEU A 25 0.89 -16.79 -15.65
N LEU A 26 1.67 -16.89 -16.73
CA LEU A 26 3.00 -16.29 -16.81
C LEU A 26 2.98 -14.80 -17.13
N ALA A 27 1.92 -14.31 -17.79
CA ALA A 27 1.76 -12.91 -18.17
C ALA A 27 1.83 -11.95 -16.98
N GLY A 28 1.30 -12.36 -15.82
CA GLY A 28 1.33 -11.56 -14.59
C GLY A 28 2.74 -11.14 -14.16
N SER A 29 3.74 -12.00 -14.40
CA SER A 29 5.14 -11.72 -14.02
C SER A 29 5.85 -10.68 -14.90
N GLN A 30 5.25 -10.30 -16.03
CA GLN A 30 5.80 -9.32 -16.97
C GLN A 30 5.15 -7.94 -16.85
N LEU A 31 4.11 -7.82 -16.03
CA LEU A 31 3.43 -6.57 -15.79
C LEU A 31 4.37 -5.55 -15.14
N GLN A 32 4.21 -4.29 -15.53
CA GLN A 32 4.89 -3.18 -14.90
C GLN A 32 3.84 -2.31 -14.21
N HIS A 33 4.13 -1.97 -12.96
CA HIS A 33 3.25 -1.20 -12.09
C HIS A 33 3.89 0.15 -11.81
N GLU A 34 3.14 1.21 -12.07
CA GLU A 34 3.50 2.56 -11.63
C GLU A 34 3.19 2.69 -10.14
N VAL A 35 4.19 3.11 -9.37
CA VAL A 35 4.07 3.35 -7.93
C VAL A 35 4.43 4.80 -7.67
N GLU A 36 3.46 5.56 -7.16
CA GLU A 36 3.68 6.93 -6.72
C GLU A 36 4.41 6.93 -5.36
N ILE A 37 5.48 7.72 -5.24
CA ILE A 37 6.23 7.90 -4.02
C ILE A 37 5.80 9.23 -3.36
N PRO A 38 5.23 9.18 -2.15
CA PRO A 38 4.89 10.38 -1.40
C PRO A 38 6.09 11.31 -1.19
N ALA A 39 5.90 12.61 -1.37
CA ALA A 39 6.96 13.62 -1.19
C ALA A 39 7.60 13.56 0.21
N ALA A 40 6.79 13.33 1.25
CA ALA A 40 7.25 13.19 2.63
C ALA A 40 8.21 11.99 2.84
N ILE A 41 8.13 10.97 1.97
CA ILE A 41 9.07 9.84 1.99
C ILE A 41 10.33 10.21 1.23
N LEU A 42 10.22 10.84 0.05
CA LEU A 42 11.40 11.25 -0.74
C LEU A 42 12.27 12.30 -0.05
N ARG A 43 11.64 13.20 0.71
CA ARG A 43 12.28 14.34 1.39
C ARG A 43 11.84 14.38 2.84
N PRO A 44 12.33 13.47 3.69
CA PRO A 44 11.92 13.41 5.09
C PRO A 44 12.32 14.70 5.82
N GLY A 45 11.40 15.25 6.61
CA GLY A 45 11.63 16.46 7.43
C GLY A 45 11.48 17.79 6.68
N GLN A 46 11.21 17.78 5.37
CA GLN A 46 10.81 18.97 4.61
C GLN A 46 9.28 19.00 4.50
N TYR A 47 8.65 19.78 5.37
CA TYR A 47 7.18 19.99 5.39
C TYR A 47 6.74 21.22 4.58
N ASP A 48 7.69 22.07 4.19
CA ASP A 48 7.44 23.32 3.49
C ASP A 48 7.79 23.18 2.00
N ASP A 49 6.84 22.64 1.25
CA ASP A 49 6.65 22.99 -0.17
C ASP A 49 5.24 22.57 -0.57
N VAL A 50 4.29 23.46 -0.25
CA VAL A 50 2.83 23.25 -0.39
C VAL A 50 2.39 23.31 -1.87
N GLU A 51 3.31 23.43 -2.84
CA GLU A 51 2.98 23.62 -4.26
C GLU A 51 3.83 22.80 -5.25
N SER A 52 4.36 21.63 -4.88
CA SER A 52 4.83 20.69 -5.90
C SER A 52 3.70 19.75 -6.33
N SER A 53 2.97 20.15 -7.37
CA SER A 53 2.02 19.30 -8.13
C SER A 53 2.69 18.13 -8.88
N THR A 54 3.98 17.89 -8.62
CA THR A 54 4.79 16.88 -9.30
C THR A 54 4.58 15.52 -8.64
N ARG A 55 3.91 14.61 -9.35
CA ARG A 55 3.87 13.21 -8.95
C ARG A 55 5.22 12.56 -9.22
N HIS A 56 5.79 11.96 -8.19
CA HIS A 56 7.02 11.18 -8.30
C HIS A 56 6.66 9.71 -8.46
N ILE A 57 7.00 9.11 -9.59
CA ILE A 57 6.57 7.75 -9.96
C ILE A 57 7.80 6.89 -10.23
N VAL A 58 7.74 5.63 -9.81
CA VAL A 58 8.68 4.56 -10.20
C VAL A 58 7.91 3.43 -10.87
N ARG A 59 8.59 2.70 -11.75
CA ARG A 59 8.03 1.49 -12.37
C ARG A 59 8.64 0.26 -11.73
N LEU A 60 7.78 -0.60 -11.20
CA LEU A 60 8.17 -1.88 -10.60
C LEU A 60 7.63 -3.03 -11.44
N ARG A 61 8.32 -4.16 -11.42
CA ARG A 61 7.81 -5.44 -11.92
C ARG A 61 7.68 -6.45 -10.76
N PRO A 62 6.71 -7.38 -10.82
CA PRO A 62 6.60 -8.48 -9.85
C PRO A 62 7.89 -9.32 -9.79
N LEU A 63 8.30 -9.71 -8.59
CA LEU A 63 9.39 -10.66 -8.41
C LEU A 63 8.95 -12.07 -8.79
N LYS A 64 9.82 -12.76 -9.53
CA LYS A 64 9.62 -14.17 -9.87
C LYS A 64 10.08 -15.05 -8.72
N VAL A 65 9.46 -16.22 -8.56
CA VAL A 65 9.84 -17.22 -7.53
C VAL A 65 11.33 -17.60 -7.65
N ALA A 66 11.83 -17.81 -8.87
CA ALA A 66 13.24 -18.10 -9.10
C ALA A 66 14.17 -16.96 -8.62
N THR A 67 13.77 -15.71 -8.80
CA THR A 67 14.52 -14.53 -8.33
C THR A 67 14.56 -14.48 -6.81
N LEU A 68 13.45 -14.76 -6.12
CA LEU A 68 13.41 -14.81 -4.66
C LEU A 68 14.36 -15.86 -4.08
N ALA A 69 14.45 -17.04 -4.72
CA ALA A 69 15.39 -18.07 -4.32
C ALA A 69 16.85 -17.64 -4.50
N LEU A 70 17.17 -16.93 -5.60
CA LEU A 70 18.49 -16.38 -5.84
C LEU A 70 18.85 -15.29 -4.82
N ILE A 71 17.90 -14.41 -4.49
CA ILE A 71 18.08 -13.37 -3.47
C ILE A 71 18.36 -14.01 -2.11
N SER A 72 17.56 -15.01 -1.70
CA SER A 72 17.75 -15.73 -0.45
C SER A 72 19.15 -16.36 -0.35
N ARG A 73 19.62 -16.98 -1.44
CA ARG A 73 20.96 -17.54 -1.51
C ARG A 73 22.06 -16.47 -1.48
N ALA A 74 21.88 -15.36 -2.19
CA ALA A 74 22.85 -14.27 -2.23
C ALA A 74 22.98 -13.54 -0.88
N ALA A 75 21.91 -13.51 -0.10
CA ALA A 75 21.84 -12.89 1.22
C ALA A 75 22.08 -13.88 2.38
N GLN A 76 22.56 -15.09 2.10
CA GLN A 76 22.75 -16.14 3.13
C GLN A 76 23.66 -15.69 4.28
N ASP A 77 24.69 -14.89 3.97
CA ASP A 77 25.71 -14.43 4.92
C ASP A 77 25.36 -13.06 5.53
N ASP A 78 24.41 -12.34 4.90
CA ASP A 78 23.95 -11.04 5.34
C ASP A 78 22.48 -10.82 4.94
N ALA A 79 21.59 -11.06 5.90
CA ALA A 79 20.15 -10.89 5.72
C ALA A 79 19.75 -9.43 5.38
N ALA A 80 20.59 -8.44 5.70
CA ALA A 80 20.32 -7.04 5.34
C ALA A 80 20.36 -6.80 3.82
N LEU A 81 20.95 -7.71 3.04
CA LEU A 81 21.00 -7.62 1.57
C LEU A 81 19.67 -7.98 0.91
N VAL A 82 18.81 -8.77 1.56
CA VAL A 82 17.51 -9.21 1.00
C VAL A 82 16.69 -8.02 0.46
N PRO A 83 16.35 -6.99 1.26
CA PRO A 83 15.54 -5.87 0.77
C PRO A 83 16.21 -5.10 -0.37
N LEU A 84 17.54 -4.95 -0.33
CA LEU A 84 18.29 -4.22 -1.37
C LEU A 84 18.28 -4.96 -2.70
N LEU A 85 18.47 -6.28 -2.67
CA LEU A 85 18.43 -7.13 -3.85
C LEU A 85 17.00 -7.25 -4.42
N MET A 86 15.98 -7.24 -3.55
CA MET A 86 14.58 -7.18 -3.99
C MET A 86 14.30 -5.90 -4.78
N ILE A 87 14.75 -4.75 -4.29
CA ILE A 87 14.60 -3.47 -5.00
C ILE A 87 15.38 -3.51 -6.33
N LYS A 88 16.63 -3.99 -6.31
CA LYS A 88 17.50 -4.12 -7.49
C LYS A 88 16.82 -4.92 -8.61
N GLU A 89 16.15 -6.00 -8.27
CA GLU A 89 15.51 -6.90 -9.23
C GLU A 89 14.12 -6.44 -9.70
N ALA A 90 13.39 -5.71 -8.84
CA ALA A 90 12.02 -5.28 -9.11
C ALA A 90 11.93 -3.89 -9.74
N LEU A 91 12.89 -2.98 -9.48
CA LEU A 91 12.86 -1.61 -10.00
C LEU A 91 13.27 -1.59 -11.48
N VAL A 92 12.33 -1.15 -12.34
CA VAL A 92 12.52 -1.05 -13.79
C VAL A 92 12.97 0.37 -14.15
N GLU A 93 12.27 1.37 -13.63
CA GLU A 93 12.59 2.79 -13.83
C GLU A 93 12.40 3.57 -12.51
N PRO A 94 13.36 4.42 -12.10
CA PRO A 94 14.66 4.64 -12.74
C PRO A 94 15.58 3.42 -12.60
N GLN A 95 16.52 3.25 -13.53
CA GLN A 95 17.54 2.20 -13.41
C GLN A 95 18.57 2.63 -12.37
N LEU A 96 18.68 1.87 -11.27
CA LEU A 96 19.65 2.12 -10.21
C LEU A 96 20.70 1.01 -10.13
N GLY A 97 21.96 1.40 -10.00
CA GLY A 97 23.06 0.57 -9.58
C GLY A 97 22.88 0.06 -8.15
N PHE A 98 23.58 -1.01 -7.80
CA PHE A 98 23.46 -1.56 -6.44
C PHE A 98 24.01 -0.62 -5.37
N ASP A 99 25.09 0.11 -5.67
CA ASP A 99 25.65 1.09 -4.75
C ASP A 99 24.75 2.32 -4.57
N GLU A 100 23.99 2.72 -5.61
CA GLU A 100 22.98 3.76 -5.48
C GLU A 100 21.83 3.32 -4.56
N ILE A 101 21.39 2.07 -4.69
CA ILE A 101 20.35 1.48 -3.81
C ILE A 101 20.81 1.45 -2.35
N ARG A 102 22.08 1.12 -2.09
CA ARG A 102 22.66 1.14 -0.74
C ARG A 102 22.69 2.52 -0.11
N ASN A 103 22.74 3.58 -0.91
CA ASN A 103 22.74 4.96 -0.44
C ASN A 103 21.33 5.53 -0.23
N LEU A 104 20.27 4.77 -0.54
CA LEU A 104 18.90 5.19 -0.24
C LEU A 104 18.68 5.22 1.28
N HIS A 105 17.97 6.25 1.75
CA HIS A 105 17.63 6.33 3.16
C HIS A 105 16.59 5.25 3.54
N ALA A 106 16.63 4.81 4.79
CA ALA A 106 15.88 3.64 5.27
C ALA A 106 14.37 3.71 5.00
N GLY A 107 13.75 4.90 5.16
CA GLY A 107 12.32 5.08 4.92
C GLY A 107 11.90 4.82 3.47
N LEU A 108 12.72 5.19 2.49
CA LEU A 108 12.45 4.91 1.08
C LEU A 108 12.67 3.44 0.75
N VAL A 109 13.70 2.82 1.31
CA VAL A 109 13.91 1.36 1.19
C VAL A 109 12.70 0.60 1.73
N GLN A 110 12.22 0.96 2.93
CA GLN A 110 11.03 0.34 3.54
C GLN A 110 9.79 0.51 2.65
N PHE A 111 9.57 1.71 2.11
CA PHE A 111 8.45 1.99 1.20
C PHE A 111 8.52 1.14 -0.08
N LEU A 112 9.70 1.08 -0.71
CA LEU A 112 9.90 0.33 -1.95
C LEU A 112 9.76 -1.18 -1.72
N VAL A 113 10.30 -1.73 -0.63
CA VAL A 113 10.11 -3.15 -0.28
C VAL A 113 8.63 -3.46 -0.11
N ALA A 114 7.89 -2.62 0.61
CA ALA A 114 6.45 -2.80 0.76
C ALA A 114 5.75 -2.76 -0.61
N ALA A 115 6.09 -1.81 -1.48
CA ALA A 115 5.56 -1.75 -2.84
C ALA A 115 5.90 -3.01 -3.66
N VAL A 116 7.13 -3.52 -3.57
CA VAL A 116 7.57 -4.78 -4.19
C VAL A 116 6.74 -5.96 -3.69
N HIS A 117 6.46 -6.06 -2.39
CA HIS A 117 5.57 -7.09 -1.85
C HIS A 117 4.15 -6.99 -2.44
N ARG A 118 3.60 -5.77 -2.58
CA ARG A 118 2.27 -5.56 -3.18
C ARG A 118 2.21 -6.03 -4.62
N VAL A 119 3.11 -5.51 -5.47
CA VAL A 119 3.10 -5.83 -6.91
C VAL A 119 3.43 -7.29 -7.17
N SER A 120 4.20 -7.93 -6.27
CA SER A 120 4.53 -9.35 -6.38
C SER A 120 3.47 -10.28 -5.78
N GLY A 121 2.38 -9.75 -5.22
CA GLY A 121 1.36 -10.57 -4.56
C GLY A 121 1.86 -11.30 -3.31
N MET A 122 2.89 -10.77 -2.65
CA MET A 122 3.50 -11.34 -1.43
C MET A 122 2.97 -10.69 -0.15
N GLN A 123 2.10 -9.68 -0.25
CA GLN A 123 1.37 -9.24 0.94
C GLN A 123 0.42 -10.36 1.36
N ALA A 124 0.59 -10.84 2.59
CA ALA A 124 -0.48 -11.59 3.23
C ALA A 124 -1.72 -10.68 3.23
N ASP A 125 -2.80 -11.19 2.66
CA ASP A 125 -4.20 -10.77 2.82
C ASP A 125 -4.56 -10.21 4.21
N GLY A 126 -3.87 -10.63 5.28
CA GLY A 126 -4.00 -10.06 6.63
C GLY A 126 -3.32 -8.69 6.86
N GLU A 127 -2.25 -8.35 6.14
CA GLU A 127 -1.49 -7.11 6.34
C GLU A 127 -2.12 -5.92 5.61
N ALA A 128 -2.78 -6.14 4.48
CA ALA A 128 -3.56 -5.10 3.79
C ALA A 128 -4.83 -4.73 4.57
N MET A 129 -5.50 -5.72 5.19
CA MET A 129 -6.65 -5.49 6.07
C MET A 129 -6.21 -4.87 7.42
N ARG A 130 -5.07 -5.28 7.97
CA ARG A 130 -4.46 -4.61 9.13
C ARG A 130 -3.97 -3.20 8.80
N ALA A 131 -3.38 -2.93 7.65
CA ALA A 131 -2.94 -1.59 7.27
C ALA A 131 -4.13 -0.64 7.01
N ALA A 132 -5.22 -1.14 6.40
CA ALA A 132 -6.47 -0.39 6.29
C ALA A 132 -7.15 -0.19 7.66
N GLY A 133 -7.04 -1.19 8.54
CA GLY A 133 -7.46 -1.11 9.94
C GLY A 133 -6.61 -0.13 10.75
N ASP A 134 -5.29 -0.14 10.58
CA ASP A 134 -4.29 0.67 11.27
C ASP A 134 -4.32 2.11 10.74
N SER A 135 -4.71 2.34 9.49
CA SER A 135 -4.99 3.68 8.97
C SER A 135 -6.29 4.23 9.55
N ALA A 136 -7.37 3.45 9.62
CA ALA A 136 -8.63 3.87 10.22
C ALA A 136 -8.50 4.08 11.74
N ILE A 137 -7.81 3.16 12.43
CA ILE A 137 -7.50 3.24 13.86
C ILE A 137 -6.50 4.38 14.11
N GLY A 138 -5.46 4.54 13.29
CA GLY A 138 -4.50 5.64 13.40
C GLY A 138 -5.14 7.01 13.18
N GLU A 139 -6.05 7.12 12.21
CA GLU A 139 -6.89 8.31 12.00
C GLU A 139 -7.80 8.56 13.20
N ALA A 140 -8.41 7.52 13.77
CA ALA A 140 -9.20 7.63 14.98
C ALA A 140 -8.37 8.14 16.17
N HIS A 141 -7.16 7.61 16.36
CA HIS A 141 -6.25 8.08 17.41
C HIS A 141 -5.91 9.55 17.25
N LEU A 142 -5.61 9.97 16.03
CA LEU A 142 -5.25 11.36 15.72
C LEU A 142 -6.44 12.32 15.88
N ARG A 143 -7.65 11.89 15.50
CA ARG A 143 -8.87 12.68 15.70
C ARG A 143 -9.20 12.87 17.18
N LEU A 144 -9.09 11.81 17.99
CA LEU A 144 -9.30 11.90 19.44
C LEU A 144 -8.26 12.78 20.13
N ALA A 145 -6.97 12.61 19.81
CA ALA A 145 -5.88 13.43 20.34
C ALA A 145 -6.11 14.92 20.07
N ARG A 146 -6.50 15.29 18.84
CA ARG A 146 -6.77 16.68 18.45
C ARG A 146 -8.02 17.25 19.12
N HIS A 147 -9.11 16.49 19.20
CA HIS A 147 -10.38 17.00 19.73
C HIS A 147 -10.34 17.21 21.25
N TYR A 148 -9.73 16.28 21.99
CA TYR A 148 -9.70 16.30 23.46
C TYR A 148 -8.39 16.87 24.03
N GLY A 149 -7.42 17.24 23.19
CA GLY A 149 -6.11 17.74 23.62
C GLY A 149 -5.24 16.67 24.29
N TRP A 150 -5.53 15.39 24.04
CA TRP A 150 -4.78 14.27 24.60
C TRP A 150 -3.52 13.96 23.80
N THR A 151 -2.50 13.45 24.48
CA THR A 151 -1.28 12.96 23.85
C THR A 151 -1.49 11.59 23.19
N PRO A 152 -0.71 11.21 22.17
CA PRO A 152 -0.85 9.91 21.51
C PRO A 152 -0.75 8.71 22.46
N SER A 153 0.06 8.81 23.52
CA SER A 153 0.17 7.78 24.56
C SER A 153 -1.11 7.63 25.37
N GLN A 154 -1.77 8.74 25.73
CA GLN A 154 -3.04 8.71 26.46
C GLN A 154 -4.18 8.10 25.64
N VAL A 155 -4.18 8.28 24.31
CA VAL A 155 -5.16 7.65 23.43
C VAL A 155 -4.90 6.15 23.27
N ALA A 156 -3.63 5.73 23.26
CA ALA A 156 -3.24 4.33 23.16
C ALA A 156 -3.60 3.49 24.41
N GLU A 157 -3.84 4.13 25.55
CA GLU A 157 -4.33 3.49 26.78
C GLU A 157 -5.84 3.14 26.71
N LEU A 158 -6.57 3.66 25.72
CA LEU A 158 -8.00 3.39 25.55
C LEU A 158 -8.22 1.99 24.96
N THR A 159 -9.14 1.24 25.57
CA THR A 159 -9.62 -0.01 24.96
C THR A 159 -10.43 0.29 23.70
N PRO A 160 -10.52 -0.65 22.74
CA PRO A 160 -11.33 -0.46 21.52
C PRO A 160 -12.80 -0.05 21.80
N GLY A 161 -13.40 -0.57 22.87
CA GLY A 161 -14.75 -0.21 23.30
C GLY A 161 -14.85 1.23 23.81
N GLN A 162 -13.88 1.70 24.59
CA GLN A 162 -13.82 3.10 25.03
C GLN A 162 -13.57 4.05 23.86
N MET A 163 -12.69 3.67 22.94
CA MET A 163 -12.38 4.43 21.74
C MET A 163 -13.62 4.66 20.86
N ALA A 164 -14.44 3.62 20.66
CA ALA A 164 -15.70 3.72 19.93
C ALA A 164 -16.69 4.71 20.59
N VAL A 165 -16.78 4.70 21.93
CA VAL A 165 -17.62 5.65 22.68
C VAL A 165 -17.15 7.09 22.48
N TYR A 166 -15.86 7.37 22.64
CA TYR A 166 -15.33 8.73 22.44
C TYR A 166 -15.42 9.21 20.99
N LEU A 167 -15.24 8.32 20.01
CA LEU A 167 -15.41 8.66 18.59
C LEU A 167 -16.87 9.02 18.26
N SER A 168 -17.85 8.35 18.88
CA SER A 168 -19.28 8.64 18.67
C SER A 168 -19.70 10.01 19.19
N ALA A 169 -18.96 10.58 20.15
CA ALA A 169 -19.17 11.92 20.66
C ALA A 169 -18.52 13.02 19.80
N LEU A 170 -17.71 12.66 18.79
CA LEU A 170 -17.14 13.62 17.85
C LEU A 170 -18.20 14.10 16.85
N PRO A 171 -18.31 15.41 16.59
CA PRO A 171 -19.17 15.91 15.55
C PRO A 171 -18.63 15.49 14.16
N GLY A 172 -19.41 14.70 13.40
CA GLY A 172 -19.10 14.35 12.00
C GLY A 172 -19.29 12.88 11.58
N LEU A 173 -19.72 11.98 12.47
CA LEU A 173 -20.09 10.60 12.12
C LEU A 173 -21.58 10.41 12.44
N GLY A 174 -22.44 10.84 11.52
CA GLY A 174 -23.90 10.74 11.69
C GLY A 174 -24.38 9.28 11.68
N GLY A 175 -25.19 8.91 12.68
CA GLY A 175 -26.12 7.79 12.64
C GLY A 175 -27.57 8.29 12.85
N PRO A 176 -28.60 7.72 12.18
CA PRO A 176 -29.96 8.27 12.06
C PRO A 176 -30.90 7.81 13.21
N PRO A 177 -32.17 8.29 13.32
CA PRO A 177 -32.97 9.12 12.40
C PRO A 177 -32.84 10.63 12.53
#